data_AF-S7X7A3-F1
#
_entry.id   AF-S7X7A3-F1
#
_cell.length_a   1.000
_cell.length_b   1.000
_cell.length_c   1.000
_cell.angle_alpha   90.00
_cell.angle_beta   90.00
_cell.angle_gamma   90.00
#
_symmetry.space_group_name_H-M   'P 1'
#
loop_
_entity.id
_entity.type
_entity.pdbx_description
1 polymer ?
#
loop_
_entity_poly.entity_id
_entity_poly.type
_entity_poly.pdbx_seq_one_letter_code
_entity_poly.pdbx_strand_id
1 'polypeptide(L)'
;RTLENRIQDFGISEPNDTDSSEPEFSEPEFSLEEEEEKAPQNSEVKNRVNLSRKVDKATKYDRDYIWNLVHDQLLKENFSQATADYAMIHFDDRYEYALENMKYASSSERIAEYVFNGIVAEWNQNIRKQQAKRQQNI
;
A
#
# COMPACT_ATOMS: atom_id res chain seq x y z
N ARG A 1 -29.27 46.86 -35.89
CA ARG A 1 -30.61 46.78 -36.53
C ARG A 1 -30.32 46.45 -38.00
N THR A 2 -30.65 45.29 -38.54
CA THR A 2 -31.90 44.53 -38.46
C THR A 2 -31.62 43.05 -38.72
N LEU A 3 -32.25 42.17 -37.93
CA LEU A 3 -32.36 40.73 -38.14
C LEU A 3 -33.49 40.49 -39.15
N GLU A 4 -33.29 39.66 -40.18
CA GLU A 4 -34.44 39.09 -40.90
C GLU A 4 -34.10 37.87 -41.75
N ASN A 5 -35.03 36.90 -41.67
CA ASN A 5 -35.30 35.72 -42.50
C ASN A 5 -34.52 34.43 -42.20
N ARG A 6 -35.15 33.25 -42.11
CA ARG A 6 -36.55 32.79 -41.99
C ARG A 6 -36.49 31.28 -41.67
N ILE A 7 -37.56 30.78 -41.08
CA ILE A 7 -37.81 29.51 -40.38
C ILE A 7 -37.80 28.22 -41.24
N GLN A 8 -37.26 27.15 -40.60
CA GLN A 8 -37.53 25.68 -40.58
C GLN A 8 -37.88 24.90 -41.86
N ASP A 9 -37.23 23.73 -41.99
CA ASP A 9 -37.98 22.49 -42.21
C ASP A 9 -37.42 21.33 -41.37
N PHE A 10 -38.35 20.60 -40.76
CA PHE A 10 -38.14 19.55 -39.76
C PHE A 10 -37.91 18.20 -40.45
N GLY A 11 -36.70 17.66 -40.33
CA GLY A 11 -36.45 16.24 -40.61
C GLY A 11 -36.99 15.39 -39.45
N ILE A 12 -38.18 14.85 -39.63
CA ILE A 12 -38.78 13.84 -38.75
C ILE A 12 -37.98 12.54 -38.94
N SER A 13 -37.46 11.97 -37.86
CA SER A 13 -37.00 10.59 -37.85
C SER A 13 -37.53 9.94 -36.58
N GLU A 14 -38.33 8.90 -36.79
CA GLU A 14 -38.99 8.04 -35.81
C GLU A 14 -38.01 7.40 -34.82
N PRO A 15 -38.51 6.96 -33.64
CA PRO A 15 -37.68 6.65 -32.48
C PRO A 15 -36.93 5.34 -32.71
N ASN A 16 -35.62 5.36 -32.50
CA ASN A 16 -34.88 4.13 -32.35
C ASN A 16 -35.08 3.62 -30.92
N ASP A 17 -36.02 2.68 -30.74
CA ASP A 17 -36.16 1.88 -29.52
C ASP A 17 -34.88 1.06 -29.32
N THR A 18 -33.88 1.69 -28.69
CA THR A 18 -32.73 0.96 -28.15
C THR A 18 -33.14 0.49 -26.77
N ASP A 19 -33.65 -0.74 -26.72
CA ASP A 19 -33.83 -1.51 -25.49
C ASP A 19 -32.50 -1.54 -24.74
N SER A 20 -32.40 -0.65 -23.75
CA SER A 20 -31.24 -0.54 -22.87
C SER A 20 -31.41 -1.60 -21.80
N SER A 21 -31.07 -2.84 -22.14
CA SER A 21 -30.98 -3.90 -21.15
C SER A 21 -29.79 -3.58 -20.23
N GLU A 22 -30.08 -3.01 -19.06
CA GLU A 22 -29.10 -2.91 -17.97
C GLU A 22 -28.57 -4.31 -17.64
N PRO A 23 -27.25 -4.53 -17.60
CA PRO A 23 -26.74 -5.75 -17.02
C PRO A 23 -27.02 -5.73 -15.52
N GLU A 24 -27.92 -6.61 -15.07
CA GLU A 24 -28.07 -6.90 -13.63
C GLU A 24 -26.74 -7.48 -13.13
N PHE A 25 -25.94 -6.64 -12.48
CA PHE A 25 -24.84 -7.11 -11.66
C PHE A 25 -25.46 -7.79 -10.44
N SER A 26 -25.55 -9.12 -10.49
CA SER A 26 -25.85 -9.91 -9.30
C SER A 26 -24.70 -9.69 -8.31
N GLU A 27 -24.94 -8.89 -7.28
CA GLU A 27 -23.99 -8.78 -6.18
C GLU A 27 -23.87 -10.15 -5.51
N PRO A 28 -22.68 -10.72 -5.38
CA PRO A 28 -22.50 -11.84 -4.48
C PRO A 28 -22.68 -11.32 -3.06
N GLU A 29 -23.78 -11.69 -2.39
CA GLU A 29 -23.92 -11.57 -0.93
C GLU A 29 -22.84 -12.44 -0.27
N PHE A 30 -21.64 -11.87 -0.13
CA PHE A 30 -20.58 -12.45 0.65
C PHE A 30 -20.86 -12.13 2.12
N SER A 31 -21.70 -12.95 2.74
CA SER A 31 -21.89 -12.93 4.19
C SER A 31 -20.61 -13.48 4.83
N LEU A 32 -19.68 -12.58 5.15
CA LEU A 32 -18.67 -12.87 6.15
C LEU A 32 -19.37 -12.83 7.51
N GLU A 33 -19.72 -14.00 8.02
CA GLU A 33 -19.81 -14.20 9.46
C GLU A 33 -18.39 -13.94 10.01
N GLU A 34 -18.09 -12.68 10.34
CA GLU A 34 -16.97 -12.36 11.19
C GLU A 34 -17.36 -12.86 12.58
N GLU A 35 -16.93 -14.09 12.89
CA GLU A 35 -17.01 -14.62 14.24
C GLU A 35 -16.14 -13.71 15.11
N GLU A 36 -16.78 -12.71 15.70
CA GLU A 36 -16.24 -11.83 16.72
C GLU A 36 -15.77 -12.73 17.87
N GLU A 37 -14.50 -13.13 17.84
CA GLU A 37 -13.86 -13.82 18.96
C GLU A 37 -13.83 -12.81 20.12
N LYS A 38 -14.90 -12.84 20.91
CA LYS A 38 -15.08 -12.09 22.14
C LYS A 38 -13.82 -12.22 22.97
N ALA A 39 -13.02 -11.15 23.04
CA ALA A 39 -11.95 -11.04 24.02
C ALA A 39 -12.56 -11.22 25.41
N PRO A 40 -12.19 -12.26 26.18
CA PRO A 40 -12.69 -12.39 27.53
C PRO A 40 -11.83 -11.46 28.40
N GLN A 41 -12.43 -10.35 28.85
CA GLN A 41 -11.90 -9.56 29.95
C GLN A 41 -11.97 -10.39 31.23
N ASN A 42 -10.86 -11.03 31.58
CA ASN A 42 -10.71 -11.70 32.86
C ASN A 42 -9.36 -11.33 33.45
N SER A 43 -9.40 -10.42 34.40
CA SER A 43 -8.38 -10.23 35.42
C SER A 43 -8.12 -11.56 36.13
N GLU A 44 -6.91 -12.11 36.01
CA GLU A 44 -6.26 -12.82 37.11
C GLU A 44 -4.82 -13.14 36.77
N VAL A 45 -3.93 -12.66 37.65
CA VAL A 45 -2.50 -12.92 37.68
C VAL A 45 -2.27 -14.42 37.83
N LYS A 46 -2.13 -15.11 36.70
CA LYS A 46 -1.54 -16.45 36.67
C LYS A 46 -0.24 -16.31 35.90
N ASN A 47 0.86 -16.39 36.63
CA ASN A 47 2.21 -16.65 36.12
C ASN A 47 2.19 -17.98 35.35
N ARG A 48 1.60 -17.96 34.15
CA ARG A 48 1.90 -18.95 33.14
C ARG A 48 3.30 -18.60 32.69
N VAL A 49 4.24 -19.50 32.93
CA VAL A 49 5.47 -19.55 32.15
C VAL A 49 5.01 -19.75 30.72
N ASN A 50 4.74 -18.65 30.04
CA ASN A 50 4.43 -18.67 28.63
C ASN A 50 5.74 -19.07 27.99
N LEU A 51 5.80 -20.30 27.49
CA LEU A 51 6.79 -20.67 26.50
C LEU A 51 6.57 -19.70 25.34
N SER A 52 7.29 -18.59 25.34
CA SER A 52 7.31 -17.66 24.24
C SER A 52 7.85 -18.42 23.04
N ARG A 53 7.19 -18.24 21.90
CA ARG A 53 7.68 -18.80 20.64
C ARG A 53 9.13 -18.32 20.48
N LYS A 54 10.09 -19.24 20.47
CA LYS A 54 11.51 -18.96 20.24
C LYS A 54 11.84 -18.74 18.75
N VAL A 55 10.82 -18.79 17.92
CA VAL A 55 10.91 -18.79 16.46
C VAL A 55 10.01 -17.66 15.98
N ASP A 56 10.45 -16.94 14.96
CA ASP A 56 9.65 -15.90 14.36
C ASP A 56 8.33 -16.46 13.84
N LYS A 57 7.28 -15.65 13.86
CA LYS A 57 6.01 -16.04 13.26
C LYS A 57 6.28 -16.30 11.78
N ALA A 58 5.89 -17.48 11.29
CA ALA A 58 5.91 -17.74 9.88
C ALA A 58 5.01 -16.71 9.18
N THR A 59 5.64 -15.87 8.36
CA THR A 59 4.96 -14.84 7.58
C THR A 59 4.66 -15.40 6.20
N LYS A 60 3.47 -15.09 5.66
CA LYS A 60 3.08 -15.52 4.30
C LYS A 60 3.88 -14.84 3.18
N TYR A 61 4.64 -13.82 3.52
CA TYR A 61 5.50 -13.05 2.63
C TYR A 61 6.95 -13.49 2.79
N ASP A 62 7.58 -13.90 1.69
CA ASP A 62 8.99 -14.27 1.66
C ASP A 62 9.87 -13.01 1.86
N ARG A 63 10.70 -13.03 2.92
CA ARG A 63 11.58 -11.91 3.28
C ARG A 63 12.64 -11.66 2.22
N ASP A 64 13.29 -12.69 1.70
CA ASP A 64 14.39 -12.55 0.75
C ASP A 64 13.86 -12.10 -0.62
N TYR A 65 12.68 -12.56 -1.00
CA TYR A 65 11.98 -12.06 -2.18
C TYR A 65 11.68 -10.56 -2.06
N ILE A 66 11.13 -10.11 -0.93
CA ILE A 66 10.85 -8.70 -0.68
C ILE A 66 12.15 -7.87 -0.62
N TRP A 67 13.19 -8.40 0.01
CA TRP A 67 14.51 -7.76 0.04
C TRP A 67 15.02 -7.48 -1.37
N ASN A 68 14.96 -8.48 -2.26
CA ASN A 68 15.38 -8.33 -3.65
C ASN A 68 14.52 -7.31 -4.41
N LEU A 69 13.19 -7.34 -4.24
CA LEU A 69 12.30 -6.35 -4.86
C LEU A 69 12.65 -4.92 -4.45
N VAL A 70 12.91 -4.70 -3.17
CA VAL A 70 13.25 -3.37 -2.65
C VAL A 70 14.63 -2.92 -3.14
N HIS A 71 15.63 -3.81 -3.13
CA HIS A 71 16.97 -3.52 -3.62
C HIS A 71 16.95 -3.16 -5.12
N ASP A 72 16.28 -3.98 -5.94
CA ASP A 72 16.11 -3.72 -7.37
C ASP A 72 15.39 -2.39 -7.63
N GLN A 73 14.38 -2.05 -6.82
CA GLN A 73 13.67 -0.78 -6.96
C GLN A 73 14.56 0.42 -6.62
N LEU A 74 15.41 0.33 -5.60
CA LEU A 74 16.39 1.40 -5.29
C LEU A 74 17.34 1.65 -6.47
N LEU A 75 17.86 0.58 -7.09
CA LEU A 75 18.73 0.69 -8.26
C LEU A 75 18.00 1.33 -9.46
N LYS A 76 16.73 0.97 -9.68
CA LYS A 76 15.88 1.60 -10.71
C LYS A 76 15.67 3.10 -10.46
N GLU A 77 15.66 3.53 -9.21
CA GLU A 77 15.49 4.93 -8.78
C GLU A 77 16.81 5.73 -8.75
N ASN A 78 17.83 5.26 -9.49
CA ASN A 78 19.14 5.88 -9.64
C ASN A 78 19.99 5.91 -8.35
N PHE A 79 19.69 5.05 -7.38
CA PHE A 79 20.65 4.80 -6.31
C PHE A 79 21.85 4.06 -6.90
N SER A 80 23.07 4.50 -6.58
CA SER A 80 24.26 3.69 -6.86
C SER A 80 24.23 2.43 -5.99
N GLN A 81 24.95 1.38 -6.40
CA GLN A 81 25.06 0.13 -5.61
C GLN A 81 25.39 0.41 -4.14
N ALA A 82 26.44 1.20 -3.89
CA ALA A 82 26.86 1.53 -2.53
C ALA A 82 25.79 2.30 -1.73
N THR A 83 25.05 3.20 -2.39
CA THR A 83 23.97 3.95 -1.73
C THR A 83 22.76 3.06 -1.47
N ALA A 84 22.41 2.15 -2.39
CA ALA A 84 21.34 1.18 -2.21
C ALA A 84 21.67 0.22 -1.04
N ASP A 85 22.88 -0.35 -1.02
CA ASP A 85 23.34 -1.23 0.05
C ASP A 85 23.31 -0.51 1.42
N TYR A 86 23.71 0.77 1.45
CA TYR A 86 23.63 1.58 2.66
C TYR A 86 22.18 1.87 3.08
N ALA A 87 21.30 2.18 2.14
CA ALA A 87 19.88 2.44 2.43
C ALA A 87 19.18 1.17 2.97
N MET A 88 19.56 0.00 2.47
CA MET A 88 19.03 -1.31 2.90
C MET A 88 19.36 -1.69 4.35
N ILE A 89 20.21 -0.93 5.05
CA ILE A 89 20.41 -1.07 6.51
C ILE A 89 19.08 -0.91 7.26
N HIS A 90 18.14 -0.12 6.72
CA HIS A 90 16.81 0.09 7.31
C HIS A 90 15.78 -0.97 6.91
N PHE A 91 16.17 -2.00 6.15
CA PHE A 91 15.22 -2.97 5.61
C PHE A 91 14.46 -3.73 6.70
N ASP A 92 15.18 -4.28 7.69
CA ASP A 92 14.57 -5.14 8.71
C ASP A 92 13.52 -4.40 9.53
N ASP A 93 13.88 -3.23 10.06
CA ASP A 93 12.96 -2.37 10.82
C ASP A 93 11.72 -2.02 9.99
N ARG A 94 11.89 -1.71 8.70
CA ARG A 94 10.77 -1.35 7.82
C ARG A 94 9.92 -2.56 7.43
N TYR A 95 10.54 -3.72 7.23
CA TYR A 95 9.85 -4.97 6.94
C TYR A 95 9.00 -5.41 8.11
N GLU A 96 9.56 -5.45 9.33
CA GLU A 96 8.81 -5.78 10.55
C GLU A 96 7.64 -4.82 10.76
N TYR A 97 7.88 -3.51 10.63
CA TYR A 97 6.82 -2.51 10.73
C TYR A 97 5.71 -2.72 9.69
N ALA A 98 6.07 -3.10 8.45
CA ALA A 98 5.10 -3.42 7.41
C ALA A 98 4.23 -4.63 7.82
N LEU A 99 4.84 -5.68 8.36
CA LEU A 99 4.09 -6.87 8.82
C LEU A 99 3.11 -6.58 9.96
N GLU A 100 3.48 -5.66 10.86
CA GLU A 100 2.62 -5.26 11.97
C GLU A 100 1.42 -4.41 11.51
N ASN A 101 1.63 -3.55 10.51
CA ASN A 101 0.68 -2.52 10.11
C ASN A 101 -0.12 -2.86 8.83
N MET A 102 0.33 -3.84 8.03
CA MET A 102 -0.30 -4.21 6.75
C MET A 102 -0.96 -5.60 6.81
N LYS A 103 -1.84 -5.81 7.79
CA LYS A 103 -2.53 -7.09 8.04
C LYS A 103 -3.25 -7.67 6.80
N TYR A 104 -3.68 -6.81 5.89
CA TYR A 104 -4.45 -7.17 4.69
C TYR A 104 -3.70 -6.93 3.38
N ALA A 105 -2.36 -6.81 3.41
CA ALA A 105 -1.61 -6.68 2.17
C ALA A 105 -1.89 -7.89 1.25
N SER A 106 -2.31 -7.59 0.03
CA SER A 106 -2.72 -8.59 -0.97
C SER A 106 -1.56 -9.38 -1.53
N SER A 107 -0.33 -8.85 -1.45
CA SER A 107 0.85 -9.49 -2.03
C SER A 107 2.16 -9.04 -1.38
N SER A 108 3.24 -9.76 -1.69
CA SER A 108 4.60 -9.42 -1.25
C SER A 108 5.07 -8.09 -1.85
N GLU A 109 4.67 -7.78 -3.08
CA GLU A 109 4.98 -6.51 -3.75
C GLU A 109 4.39 -5.33 -2.99
N ARG A 110 3.18 -5.48 -2.42
CA ARG A 110 2.57 -4.41 -1.63
C ARG A 110 3.33 -4.16 -0.33
N ILE A 111 3.88 -5.21 0.28
CA ILE A 111 4.80 -5.08 1.43
C ILE A 111 6.10 -4.42 0.97
N ALA A 112 6.69 -4.86 -0.14
CA ALA A 112 7.92 -4.31 -0.69
C ALA A 112 7.81 -2.81 -0.98
N GLU A 113 6.70 -2.36 -1.59
CA GLU A 113 6.43 -0.95 -1.85
C GLU A 113 6.41 -0.13 -0.55
N TYR A 114 5.76 -0.64 0.49
CA TYR A 114 5.73 0.01 1.79
C TYR A 114 7.13 0.13 2.41
N VAL A 115 7.88 -0.98 2.39
CA VAL A 115 9.26 -1.04 2.91
C VAL A 115 10.15 -0.06 2.17
N PHE A 116 10.11 -0.08 0.83
CA PHE A 116 10.84 0.83 -0.04
C PHE A 116 10.56 2.31 0.31
N ASN A 117 9.29 2.69 0.43
CA ASN A 117 8.90 4.05 0.80
C ASN A 117 9.45 4.44 2.18
N GLY A 118 9.42 3.50 3.14
CA GLY A 118 9.99 3.70 4.47
C GLY A 118 11.50 3.92 4.45
N ILE A 119 12.23 3.21 3.60
CA ILE A 119 13.70 3.35 3.44
C ILE A 119 14.04 4.69 2.78
N VAL A 120 13.36 5.05 1.69
CA VAL A 120 13.58 6.33 0.99
C VAL A 120 13.29 7.52 1.91
N ALA A 121 12.26 7.41 2.76
CA ALA A 121 11.95 8.43 3.75
C ALA A 121 13.09 8.65 4.77
N GLU A 122 13.67 7.57 5.33
CA GLU A 122 14.84 7.64 6.24
C GLU A 122 16.05 8.27 5.53
N TRP A 123 16.35 7.79 4.32
CA TRP A 123 17.45 8.29 3.52
C TRP A 123 17.34 9.81 3.29
N ASN A 124 16.17 10.27 2.85
CA ASN A 124 15.92 11.69 2.62
C ASN A 124 16.00 12.50 3.91
N GLN A 125 15.54 11.96 5.04
CA GLN A 125 15.69 12.62 6.34
C GLN A 125 17.15 12.77 6.73
N ASN A 126 17.98 11.75 6.48
CA ASN A 126 19.41 11.77 6.77
C ASN A 126 20.16 12.78 5.90
N ILE A 127 19.83 12.89 4.60
CA ILE A 127 20.38 13.93 3.72
C ILE A 127 20.08 15.32 4.27
N ARG A 128 18.81 15.59 4.61
CA ARG A 128 18.40 16.90 5.16
C ARG A 128 19.15 17.24 6.44
N LYS A 129 19.30 16.28 7.36
CA LYS A 129 20.07 16.47 8.60
C LYS A 129 21.54 16.79 8.32
N GLN A 130 22.17 16.12 7.37
CA GLN A 130 23.57 16.38 7.00
C GLN A 130 23.74 17.76 6.37
N GLN A 131 22.83 18.17 5.48
CA GLN A 131 22.85 19.49 4.85
C GLN A 131 22.69 20.59 5.91
N ALA A 132 21.76 20.45 6.85
CA ALA A 132 21.57 21.40 7.94
C ALA A 132 22.82 21.53 8.83
N LYS A 133 23.46 20.41 9.20
CA LYS A 133 24.72 20.42 9.96
C LYS A 133 25.86 21.12 9.22
N ARG A 134 25.97 20.90 7.91
CA ARG A 134 27.00 21.59 7.09
C ARG A 134 26.78 23.10 7.03
N GLN A 135 25.53 23.56 7.00
CA GLN A 135 25.20 25.00 6.98
C GLN A 135 25.45 25.70 8.31
N GLN A 136 25.41 24.98 9.45
CA GLN A 136 25.69 25.55 10.78
C GLN A 136 27.19 25.62 11.12
N ASN A 137 28.04 24.93 10.36
CA ASN A 137 29.49 24.91 10.56
C ASN A 137 30.22 25.90 9.63
N ILE A 138 29.51 26.90 9.10
CA ILE A 138 30.00 28.02 8.28
C ILE A 138 29.59 29.31 8.99
#